data_AF-A0A257LDG8-F1
#
_entry.id   AF-A0A257LDG8-F1
#
_cell.length_a   1.000
_cell.length_b   1.000
_cell.length_c   1.000
_cell.angle_alpha   90.00
_cell.angle_beta   90.00
_cell.angle_gamma   90.00
#
_symmetry.space_group_name_H-M   'P 1'
#
loop_
_entity.id
_entity.type
_entity.pdbx_description
1 polymer ?
#
loop_
_entity_poly.entity_id
_entity_poly.type
_entity_poly.pdbx_seq_one_letter_code
_entity_poly.pdbx_strand_id
1 'polypeptide(L)'
;MKTFIKFFTLLTFIALAFIASWFITERMKAPEDTLSSLYEANIKPCMNYWTTDPEFKDTVSIQAQAMKLYDEGEYTLALEAFQRYEPTEKDEALYNLYVGICYLKSDFANLAIIHLTEAGDLFKKFEMIQMSKWYLALAHLKAGQQKEAVSKLNQIVEVNAAQRYKADEILKQIDVASNPIKSLLLVVAE
;
A
#
# COMPACT_ATOMS: atom_id res chain seq x y z
N MET A 1 40.15 46.02 1.07
CA MET A 1 38.82 46.11 0.41
C MET A 1 38.58 45.00 -0.61
N LYS A 2 39.45 44.78 -1.62
CA LYS A 2 39.26 43.71 -2.63
C LYS A 2 39.22 42.27 -2.08
N THR A 3 40.00 41.97 -1.04
CA THR A 3 40.01 40.67 -0.36
C THR A 3 38.72 40.39 0.42
N PHE A 4 38.10 41.43 0.98
CA PHE A 4 36.87 41.35 1.74
C PHE A 4 35.65 41.07 0.83
N ILE A 5 35.62 41.70 -0.36
CA ILE A 5 34.57 41.46 -1.38
C ILE A 5 34.62 40.01 -1.89
N LYS A 6 35.82 39.44 -2.10
CA LYS A 6 35.99 38.04 -2.55
C LYS A 6 35.46 37.02 -1.54
N PHE A 7 35.58 37.31 -0.24
CA PHE A 7 35.04 36.45 0.82
C PHE A 7 33.50 36.43 0.82
N PHE A 8 32.88 37.59 0.63
CA PHE A 8 31.42 37.71 0.57
C PHE A 8 30.83 37.00 -0.64
N THR A 9 31.47 37.11 -1.81
CA THR A 9 31.03 36.38 -3.02
C THR A 9 31.14 34.87 -2.85
N LEU A 10 32.18 34.37 -2.18
CA LEU A 10 32.34 32.94 -1.92
C LEU A 10 31.23 32.39 -1.02
N LEU A 11 30.89 33.12 0.04
CA LEU A 11 29.80 32.77 0.96
C LEU A 11 28.43 32.72 0.27
N THR A 12 28.14 33.66 -0.63
CA THR A 12 26.87 33.66 -1.38
C THR A 12 26.73 32.46 -2.31
N PHE A 13 27.82 32.01 -2.95
CA PHE A 13 27.78 30.82 -3.80
C PHE A 13 27.54 29.55 -2.98
N ILE A 14 28.12 29.44 -1.78
CA ILE A 14 27.88 28.32 -0.87
C ILE A 14 26.41 28.31 -0.42
N ALA A 15 25.87 29.46 -0.01
CA ALA A 15 24.46 29.56 0.38
C ALA A 15 23.52 29.19 -0.77
N LEU A 16 23.79 29.66 -1.99
CA LEU A 16 23.02 29.29 -3.19
C LEU A 16 23.14 27.80 -3.52
N ALA A 17 24.31 27.18 -3.35
CA ALA A 17 24.50 25.75 -3.55
C ALA A 17 23.73 24.92 -2.51
N PHE A 18 23.69 25.36 -1.25
CA PHE A 18 22.88 24.71 -0.21
C PHE A 18 21.39 24.83 -0.48
N ILE A 19 20.90 26.02 -0.87
CA ILE A 19 19.50 26.25 -1.23
C ILE A 19 19.13 25.43 -2.47
N ALA A 20 19.98 25.41 -3.50
CA ALA A 20 19.77 24.61 -4.69
C ALA A 20 19.76 23.11 -4.38
N SER A 21 20.70 22.62 -3.56
CA SER A 21 20.74 21.22 -3.11
C SER A 21 19.47 20.85 -2.34
N TRP A 22 19.04 21.67 -1.38
CA TRP A 22 17.80 21.47 -0.62
C TRP A 22 16.58 21.45 -1.55
N PHE A 23 16.51 22.39 -2.50
CA PHE A 23 15.42 22.48 -3.45
C PHE A 23 15.39 21.29 -4.42
N ILE A 24 16.56 20.79 -4.82
CA ILE A 24 16.70 19.59 -5.66
C ILE A 24 16.28 18.34 -4.87
N THR A 25 16.70 18.18 -3.61
CA THR A 25 16.31 17.01 -2.80
C THR A 25 14.82 16.97 -2.49
N GLU A 26 14.20 18.13 -2.23
CA GLU A 26 12.75 18.19 -1.97
C GLU A 26 11.92 17.95 -3.25
N ARG A 27 12.46 18.31 -4.42
CA ARG A 27 11.84 18.07 -5.74
C ARG A 27 12.09 16.67 -6.29
N MET A 28 13.10 15.95 -5.77
CA MET A 28 13.48 14.61 -6.21
C MET A 28 13.06 13.49 -5.25
N LYS A 29 12.17 13.75 -4.27
CA LYS A 29 11.39 12.66 -3.66
C LYS A 29 10.64 11.96 -4.78
N ALA A 30 11.10 10.76 -5.12
CA ALA A 30 10.66 10.07 -6.32
C ALA A 30 9.16 9.74 -6.23
N PRO A 31 8.48 9.53 -7.37
CA PRO A 31 7.14 8.95 -7.38
C PRO A 31 7.07 7.66 -6.54
N GLU A 32 8.14 6.87 -6.51
CA GLU A 32 8.28 5.67 -5.69
C GLU A 32 8.14 5.94 -4.18
N ASP A 33 8.81 6.98 -3.65
CA ASP A 33 8.66 7.40 -2.25
C ASP A 33 7.21 7.84 -1.96
N THR A 34 6.57 8.49 -2.94
CA THR A 34 5.18 8.94 -2.83
C THR A 34 4.21 7.75 -2.77
N LEU A 35 4.32 6.78 -3.70
CA LEU A 35 3.45 5.61 -3.73
C LEU A 35 3.63 4.72 -2.50
N SER A 36 4.87 4.54 -2.05
CA SER A 36 5.16 3.80 -0.82
C SER A 36 4.55 4.49 0.40
N SER A 37 4.66 5.83 0.51
CA SER A 37 4.00 6.57 1.60
C SER A 37 2.47 6.47 1.58
N LEU A 38 1.85 6.48 0.39
CA LEU A 38 0.41 6.27 0.23
C LEU A 38 -0.01 4.88 0.68
N TYR A 39 0.79 3.86 0.39
CA TYR A 39 0.59 2.51 0.92
C TYR A 39 0.62 2.51 2.46
N GLU A 40 1.70 3.03 3.07
CA GLU A 40 1.91 2.99 4.52
C GLU A 40 0.78 3.71 5.28
N ALA A 41 0.30 4.84 4.76
CA ALA A 41 -0.79 5.60 5.36
C ALA A 41 -2.13 4.85 5.34
N ASN A 42 -2.32 3.88 4.45
CA ASN A 42 -3.61 3.27 4.17
C ASN A 42 -3.72 1.78 4.51
N ILE A 43 -2.59 1.09 4.69
CA ILE A 43 -2.59 -0.33 5.00
C ILE A 43 -3.08 -0.61 6.43
N LYS A 44 -4.11 -1.45 6.56
CA LYS A 44 -4.63 -1.93 7.84
C LYS A 44 -4.79 -3.46 7.81
N PRO A 45 -4.59 -4.16 8.93
CA PRO A 45 -4.92 -5.59 9.02
C PRO A 45 -6.39 -5.81 8.62
N CYS A 46 -6.64 -6.91 7.92
CA CYS A 46 -7.98 -7.35 7.59
C CYS A 46 -8.59 -8.06 8.79
N MET A 47 -9.89 -7.93 9.01
CA MET A 47 -10.57 -8.71 10.04
C MET A 47 -10.44 -10.21 9.74
N ASN A 48 -10.34 -11.03 10.78
CA ASN A 48 -10.36 -12.49 10.67
C ASN A 48 -11.78 -13.01 10.38
N TYR A 49 -12.08 -13.30 9.11
CA TYR A 49 -13.35 -13.79 8.62
C TYR A 49 -13.54 -15.30 8.83
N TRP A 50 -12.50 -16.06 9.12
CA TRP A 50 -12.66 -17.49 9.43
C TRP A 50 -13.39 -17.70 10.76
N THR A 51 -13.27 -16.77 11.70
CA THR A 51 -14.07 -16.79 12.96
C THR A 51 -15.58 -16.65 12.73
N THR A 52 -16.01 -16.26 11.52
CA THR A 52 -17.42 -16.20 11.14
C THR A 52 -17.97 -17.52 10.59
N ASP A 53 -17.10 -18.50 10.30
CA ASP A 53 -17.50 -19.86 9.95
C ASP A 53 -17.86 -20.64 11.23
N PRO A 54 -19.12 -21.14 11.38
CA PRO A 54 -19.51 -21.96 12.52
C PRO A 54 -18.69 -23.24 12.71
N GLU A 55 -18.02 -23.72 11.66
CA GLU A 55 -17.16 -24.90 11.70
C GLU A 55 -15.72 -24.60 12.17
N PHE A 56 -15.38 -23.32 12.36
CA PHE A 56 -14.04 -22.90 12.78
C PHE A 56 -13.76 -23.36 14.23
N LYS A 57 -12.77 -24.27 14.37
CA LYS A 57 -12.34 -24.79 15.68
C LYS A 57 -11.15 -23.98 16.18
N ASP A 58 -11.47 -23.02 17.05
CA ASP A 58 -10.68 -21.83 17.41
C ASP A 58 -9.27 -22.02 18.00
N THR A 59 -8.79 -23.24 18.27
CA THR A 59 -7.53 -23.39 19.06
C THR A 59 -6.56 -24.50 18.65
N VAL A 60 -6.93 -25.42 17.75
CA VAL A 60 -6.05 -26.59 17.47
C VAL A 60 -5.59 -26.65 16.01
N SER A 61 -6.31 -26.06 15.07
CA SER A 61 -5.94 -26.16 13.65
C SER A 61 -4.71 -25.31 13.29
N ILE A 62 -3.97 -25.73 12.25
CA ILE A 62 -2.84 -24.97 11.70
C ILE A 62 -3.29 -23.58 11.24
N GLN A 63 -4.50 -23.52 10.65
CA GLN A 63 -5.17 -22.28 10.26
C GLN A 63 -5.38 -21.32 11.44
N ALA A 64 -5.88 -21.81 12.58
CA ALA A 64 -6.08 -20.98 13.76
C ALA A 64 -4.74 -20.47 14.33
N GLN A 65 -3.69 -21.29 14.28
CA GLN A 65 -2.34 -20.87 14.68
C GLN A 65 -1.79 -19.78 13.74
N ALA A 66 -1.96 -19.93 12.42
CA ALA A 66 -1.54 -18.93 11.44
C ALA A 66 -2.29 -17.60 11.63
N MET A 67 -3.61 -17.66 11.88
CA MET A 67 -4.40 -16.47 12.14
C MET A 67 -4.06 -15.78 13.46
N LYS A 68 -3.73 -16.55 14.50
CA LYS A 68 -3.25 -15.95 15.75
C LYS A 68 -2.00 -15.10 15.52
N LEU A 69 -1.02 -15.65 14.78
CA LEU A 69 0.21 -14.92 14.42
C LEU A 69 -0.09 -13.70 13.53
N TYR A 70 -1.03 -13.84 12.60
CA TYR A 70 -1.52 -12.73 11.78
C TYR A 70 -2.10 -11.58 12.62
N ASP A 71 -2.99 -11.91 13.56
CA ASP A 71 -3.66 -10.95 14.43
C ASP A 71 -2.66 -10.28 15.41
N GLU A 72 -1.58 -10.99 15.78
CA GLU A 72 -0.44 -10.46 16.56
C GLU A 72 0.51 -9.58 15.73
N GLY A 73 0.35 -9.53 14.40
CA GLY A 73 1.20 -8.77 13.50
C GLY A 73 2.52 -9.47 13.12
N GLU A 74 2.68 -10.73 13.51
CA GLU A 74 3.85 -11.57 13.23
C GLU A 74 3.75 -12.18 11.82
N TYR A 75 3.68 -11.33 10.79
CA TYR A 75 3.32 -11.73 9.42
C TYR A 75 4.28 -12.76 8.79
N THR A 76 5.57 -12.72 9.13
CA THR A 76 6.54 -13.72 8.64
C THR A 76 6.27 -15.09 9.27
N LEU A 77 6.01 -15.15 10.58
CA LEU A 77 5.66 -16.40 11.27
C LEU A 77 4.28 -16.91 10.81
N ALA A 78 3.33 -16.00 10.55
CA ALA A 78 2.03 -16.34 9.99
C ALA A 78 2.19 -17.03 8.62
N LEU A 79 3.08 -16.53 7.74
CA LEU A 79 3.39 -17.18 6.46
C LEU A 79 3.94 -18.60 6.65
N GLU A 80 4.89 -18.80 7.57
CA GLU A 80 5.42 -20.15 7.88
C GLU A 80 4.33 -21.10 8.39
N ALA A 81 3.38 -20.60 9.17
CA ALA A 81 2.22 -21.37 9.60
C ALA A 81 1.27 -21.68 8.43
N PHE A 82 0.98 -20.70 7.57
CA PHE A 82 0.14 -20.87 6.39
C PHE A 82 0.72 -21.87 5.38
N GLN A 83 2.04 -21.94 5.23
CA GLN A 83 2.69 -22.94 4.36
C GLN A 83 2.42 -24.40 4.77
N ARG A 84 2.08 -24.63 6.04
CA ARG A 84 1.72 -25.94 6.57
C ARG A 84 0.21 -26.21 6.53
N TYR A 85 -0.58 -25.19 6.20
CA TYR A 85 -2.02 -25.31 6.08
C TYR A 85 -2.38 -25.71 4.65
N GLU A 86 -3.15 -26.79 4.51
CA GLU A 86 -3.72 -27.22 3.24
C GLU A 86 -5.15 -26.64 3.15
N PRO A 87 -5.36 -25.55 2.40
CA PRO A 87 -6.68 -24.95 2.29
C PRO A 87 -7.64 -25.90 1.59
N THR A 88 -8.87 -25.96 2.10
CA THR A 88 -9.97 -26.60 1.37
C THR A 88 -10.45 -25.66 0.26
N GLU A 89 -11.23 -26.18 -0.70
CA GLU A 89 -11.82 -25.35 -1.76
C GLU A 89 -12.65 -24.17 -1.20
N LYS A 90 -13.32 -24.35 -0.04
CA LYS A 90 -14.09 -23.28 0.60
C LYS A 90 -13.19 -22.20 1.25
N ASP A 91 -11.98 -22.57 1.64
CA ASP A 91 -11.05 -21.71 2.35
C ASP A 91 -10.07 -20.99 1.42
N GLU A 92 -9.90 -21.48 0.20
CA GLU A 92 -8.86 -21.07 -0.75
C GLU A 92 -8.83 -19.56 -1.00
N ALA A 93 -10.00 -18.92 -1.11
CA ALA A 93 -10.09 -17.47 -1.30
C ALA A 93 -9.59 -16.68 -0.08
N LEU A 94 -9.98 -17.11 1.13
CA LEU A 94 -9.53 -16.48 2.39
C LEU A 94 -8.06 -16.75 2.65
N TYR A 95 -7.59 -17.96 2.39
CA TYR A 95 -6.18 -18.32 2.46
C TYR A 95 -5.33 -17.38 1.59
N ASN A 96 -5.69 -17.24 0.32
CA ASN A 96 -4.99 -16.35 -0.60
C ASN A 96 -5.06 -14.88 -0.15
N LEU A 97 -6.19 -14.43 0.41
CA LEU A 97 -6.30 -13.07 0.95
C LEU A 97 -5.31 -12.84 2.11
N TYR A 98 -5.30 -13.72 3.12
CA TYR A 98 -4.45 -13.54 4.29
C TYR A 98 -2.97 -13.73 3.98
N VAL A 99 -2.61 -14.75 3.19
CA VAL A 99 -1.23 -14.95 2.73
C VAL A 99 -0.75 -13.75 1.91
N GLY A 100 -1.59 -13.24 1.01
CA GLY A 100 -1.31 -12.03 0.25
C GLY A 100 -1.04 -10.82 1.14
N ILE A 101 -1.86 -10.61 2.19
CA ILE A 101 -1.63 -9.52 3.15
C ILE A 101 -0.35 -9.73 3.96
N CYS A 102 -0.04 -10.97 4.37
CA CYS A 102 1.20 -11.26 5.09
C CYS A 102 2.43 -10.95 4.24
N TYR A 103 2.44 -11.37 2.97
CA TYR A 103 3.51 -11.01 2.03
C TYR A 103 3.61 -9.50 1.87
N LEU A 104 2.46 -8.82 1.74
CA LEU A 104 2.43 -7.37 1.58
C LEU A 104 3.03 -6.63 2.79
N LYS A 105 2.74 -7.13 4.00
CA LYS A 105 3.25 -6.60 5.26
C LYS A 105 4.71 -7.01 5.55
N SER A 106 5.23 -8.01 4.84
CA SER A 106 6.61 -8.50 4.95
C SER A 106 7.50 -8.02 3.80
N ASP A 107 7.13 -6.91 3.14
CA ASP A 107 7.87 -6.29 2.03
C ASP A 107 7.99 -7.14 0.74
N PHE A 108 7.19 -8.19 0.59
CA PHE A 108 7.13 -9.03 -0.61
C PHE A 108 5.94 -8.66 -1.52
N ALA A 109 5.90 -7.40 -1.97
CA ALA A 109 4.74 -6.86 -2.70
C ALA A 109 4.36 -7.65 -3.96
N ASN A 110 5.33 -8.18 -4.72
CA ASN A 110 5.06 -8.96 -5.93
C ASN A 110 4.40 -10.33 -5.63
N LEU A 111 4.79 -10.99 -4.54
CA LEU A 111 4.13 -12.23 -4.10
C LEU A 111 2.72 -11.94 -3.57
N ALA A 112 2.55 -10.81 -2.89
CA ALA A 112 1.23 -10.35 -2.45
C ALA A 112 0.27 -10.16 -3.64
N ILE A 113 0.72 -9.54 -4.72
CA ILE A 113 -0.09 -9.33 -5.94
C ILE A 113 -0.64 -10.65 -6.49
N ILE A 114 0.17 -11.71 -6.52
CA ILE A 114 -0.23 -13.03 -7.02
C ILE A 114 -1.38 -13.57 -6.16
N HIS A 115 -1.18 -13.67 -4.85
CA HIS A 115 -2.18 -14.21 -3.94
C HIS A 115 -3.45 -13.35 -3.85
N LEU A 116 -3.33 -12.01 -3.85
CA LEU A 116 -4.48 -11.11 -3.79
C LEU A 116 -5.30 -11.11 -5.08
N THR A 117 -4.66 -11.37 -6.22
CA THR A 117 -5.38 -11.58 -7.49
C THR A 117 -6.20 -12.87 -7.40
N GLU A 118 -5.57 -13.97 -7.01
CA GLU A 118 -6.25 -15.28 -6.85
C GLU A 118 -7.44 -15.20 -5.89
N ALA A 119 -7.25 -14.56 -4.72
CA ALA A 119 -8.34 -14.34 -3.77
C ALA A 119 -9.52 -13.59 -4.40
N GLY A 120 -9.25 -12.55 -5.20
CA GLY A 120 -10.28 -11.76 -5.89
C GLY A 120 -11.07 -12.56 -6.92
N ASP A 121 -10.42 -13.48 -7.63
CA ASP A 121 -11.03 -14.32 -8.65
C ASP A 121 -11.85 -15.47 -8.02
N LEU A 122 -11.43 -15.96 -6.86
CA LEU A 122 -12.12 -17.02 -6.12
C LEU A 122 -13.34 -16.50 -5.34
N PHE A 123 -13.27 -15.29 -4.76
CA PHE A 123 -14.39 -14.75 -3.99
C PHE A 123 -15.68 -14.61 -4.82
N LYS A 124 -16.81 -14.98 -4.21
CA LYS A 124 -18.14 -14.88 -4.83
C LYS A 124 -18.98 -13.73 -4.27
N LYS A 125 -18.71 -13.31 -3.03
CA LYS A 125 -19.42 -12.19 -2.39
C LYS A 125 -18.79 -10.87 -2.81
N PHE A 126 -19.63 -9.92 -3.21
CA PHE A 126 -19.19 -8.62 -3.72
C PHE A 126 -18.23 -7.92 -2.74
N GLU A 127 -18.56 -7.90 -1.46
CA GLU A 127 -17.77 -7.25 -0.41
C GLU A 127 -16.36 -7.85 -0.30
N MET A 128 -16.25 -9.17 -0.43
CA MET A 128 -14.97 -9.89 -0.37
C MET A 128 -14.13 -9.65 -1.63
N ILE A 129 -14.77 -9.58 -2.81
CA ILE A 129 -14.11 -9.22 -4.06
C ILE A 129 -13.51 -7.79 -3.94
N GLN A 130 -14.30 -6.83 -3.45
CA GLN A 130 -13.81 -5.45 -3.29
C GLN A 130 -12.74 -5.34 -2.20
N MET A 131 -12.81 -6.16 -1.15
CA MET A 131 -11.76 -6.26 -0.14
C MET A 131 -10.44 -6.74 -0.74
N SER A 132 -10.46 -7.83 -1.52
CA SER A 132 -9.25 -8.31 -2.19
C SER A 132 -8.70 -7.26 -3.14
N LYS A 133 -9.57 -6.58 -3.89
CA LYS A 133 -9.19 -5.50 -4.81
C LYS A 133 -8.56 -4.32 -4.10
N TRP A 134 -9.04 -3.96 -2.91
CA TRP A 134 -8.43 -2.91 -2.08
C TRP A 134 -7.00 -3.28 -1.70
N TYR A 135 -6.77 -4.49 -1.16
CA TYR A 135 -5.42 -4.93 -0.81
C TYR A 135 -4.53 -5.09 -2.04
N LEU A 136 -5.07 -5.51 -3.18
CA LEU A 136 -4.33 -5.59 -4.45
C LEU A 136 -3.88 -4.21 -4.93
N ALA A 137 -4.75 -3.19 -4.82
CA ALA A 137 -4.37 -1.81 -5.12
C ALA A 137 -3.21 -1.34 -4.23
N LEU A 138 -3.28 -1.62 -2.92
CA LEU A 138 -2.21 -1.31 -1.97
C LEU A 138 -0.91 -2.07 -2.30
N ALA A 139 -0.99 -3.32 -2.74
CA ALA A 139 0.16 -4.09 -3.17
C ALA A 139 0.84 -3.48 -4.41
N HIS A 140 0.06 -3.01 -5.38
CA HIS A 140 0.58 -2.28 -6.52
C HIS A 140 1.24 -0.94 -6.13
N LEU A 141 0.67 -0.20 -5.16
CA LEU A 141 1.32 1.01 -4.62
C LEU A 141 2.68 0.69 -4.01
N LYS A 142 2.76 -0.33 -3.15
CA LYS A 142 4.01 -0.74 -2.50
C LYS A 142 5.04 -1.26 -3.51
N ALA A 143 4.59 -1.87 -4.62
CA ALA A 143 5.45 -2.33 -5.70
C ALA A 143 5.85 -1.21 -6.70
N GLY A 144 5.44 0.04 -6.50
CA GLY A 144 5.69 1.15 -7.43
C GLY A 144 4.91 1.06 -8.75
N GLN A 145 3.92 0.17 -8.83
CA GLN A 145 3.12 -0.10 -10.03
C GLN A 145 1.92 0.86 -10.11
N GLN A 146 2.21 2.15 -10.35
CA GLN A 146 1.22 3.22 -10.30
C GLN A 146 0.01 2.99 -11.20
N LYS A 147 0.24 2.55 -12.45
CA LYS A 147 -0.82 2.39 -13.45
C LYS A 147 -1.83 1.32 -13.01
N GLU A 148 -1.32 0.21 -12.50
CA GLU A 148 -2.09 -0.91 -12.00
C GLU A 148 -2.85 -0.51 -10.73
N ALA A 149 -2.19 0.18 -9.79
CA ALA A 149 -2.82 0.72 -8.59
C ALA A 149 -4.00 1.64 -8.95
N VAL A 150 -3.78 2.62 -9.83
CA VAL A 150 -4.82 3.55 -10.32
C VAL A 150 -5.98 2.78 -10.95
N SER A 151 -5.70 1.76 -11.77
CA SER A 151 -6.75 0.93 -12.38
C SER A 151 -7.61 0.24 -11.32
N LYS A 152 -7.01 -0.38 -10.29
CA LYS A 152 -7.77 -1.05 -9.22
C LYS A 152 -8.55 -0.05 -8.37
N LEU A 153 -7.97 1.10 -8.03
CA LEU A 153 -8.64 2.14 -7.26
C LEU A 153 -9.84 2.74 -8.00
N ASN A 154 -9.73 3.01 -9.29
CA ASN A 154 -10.85 3.48 -10.10
C ASN A 154 -12.02 2.49 -10.08
N GLN A 155 -11.74 1.19 -10.23
CA GLN A 155 -12.78 0.16 -10.15
C GLN A 155 -13.50 0.15 -8.79
N ILE A 156 -12.79 0.41 -7.68
CA ILE A 156 -13.39 0.50 -6.33
C ILE A 156 -14.33 1.71 -6.24
N VAL A 157 -13.94 2.84 -6.83
CA VAL A 157 -14.75 4.07 -6.88
C VAL A 157 -16.00 3.87 -7.73
N GLU A 158 -15.84 3.31 -8.94
CA GLU A 158 -16.93 3.09 -9.90
C GLU A 158 -18.06 2.22 -9.34
N VAL A 159 -17.72 1.18 -8.60
CA VAL A 159 -18.71 0.25 -8.01
C VAL A 159 -19.22 0.68 -6.65
N ASN A 160 -18.85 1.88 -6.18
CA ASN A 160 -19.29 2.42 -4.89
C ASN A 160 -19.00 1.49 -3.69
N ALA A 161 -17.82 0.86 -3.69
CA ALA A 161 -17.42 -0.08 -2.63
C ALA A 161 -17.17 0.61 -1.28
N ALA A 162 -17.03 -0.17 -0.20
CA ALA A 162 -16.80 0.35 1.16
C ALA A 162 -15.59 1.30 1.25
N GLN A 163 -14.54 1.05 0.46
CA GLN A 163 -13.31 1.85 0.44
C GLN A 163 -13.35 3.01 -0.57
N ARG A 164 -14.48 3.31 -1.22
CA ARG A 164 -14.55 4.31 -2.31
C ARG A 164 -13.90 5.64 -1.95
N TYR A 165 -14.17 6.16 -0.75
CA TYR A 165 -13.75 7.50 -0.37
C TYR A 165 -12.23 7.57 -0.20
N LYS A 166 -11.64 6.51 0.37
CA LYS A 166 -10.18 6.39 0.47
C LYS A 166 -9.54 6.17 -0.89
N ALA A 167 -10.17 5.38 -1.75
CA ALA A 167 -9.66 5.17 -3.10
C ALA A 167 -9.64 6.47 -3.90
N ASP A 168 -10.72 7.27 -3.82
CA ASP A 168 -10.81 8.60 -4.43
C ASP A 168 -9.75 9.57 -3.86
N GLU A 169 -9.51 9.53 -2.55
CA GLU A 169 -8.47 10.35 -1.90
C GLU A 169 -7.06 9.99 -2.40
N ILE A 170 -6.73 8.70 -2.46
CA ILE A 170 -5.44 8.23 -2.98
C ILE A 170 -5.27 8.63 -4.44
N LEU A 171 -6.32 8.49 -5.27
CA LEU A 171 -6.29 8.88 -6.69
C LEU A 171 -6.00 10.38 -6.85
N LYS A 172 -6.59 11.24 -6.03
CA LYS A 172 -6.30 12.68 -6.02
C LYS A 172 -4.86 12.97 -5.65
N GLN A 173 -4.32 12.29 -4.63
CA GLN A 173 -2.93 12.46 -4.22
C GLN A 173 -1.95 12.03 -5.33
N ILE A 174 -2.24 10.93 -6.03
CA ILE A 174 -1.45 10.46 -7.18
C ILE A 174 -1.50 11.48 -8.33
N ASP A 175 -2.68 12.03 -8.67
CA ASP A 175 -2.85 13.02 -9.74
C ASP A 175 -2.11 14.33 -9.42
N VAL A 176 -2.18 14.81 -8.18
CA VAL A 176 -1.42 15.99 -7.72
C VAL A 176 0.08 15.74 -7.78
N ALA A 177 0.55 14.58 -7.31
CA ALA A 177 1.98 14.21 -7.38
C ALA A 177 2.48 14.07 -8.82
N SER A 178 1.63 13.59 -9.74
CA SER A 178 1.96 13.41 -11.15
C SER A 178 1.89 14.71 -11.97
N ASN A 179 1.30 15.79 -11.43
CA ASN A 179 1.13 17.06 -12.12
C ASN A 179 1.59 18.27 -11.27
N PRO A 180 2.83 18.76 -11.46
CA PRO A 180 3.39 19.86 -10.68
C PRO A 180 2.65 21.20 -10.78
N ILE A 181 1.84 21.40 -11.83
CA ILE A 181 1.05 22.64 -12.00
C ILE A 181 -0.18 22.62 -11.09
N LYS A 182 -0.77 21.44 -10.85
CA LYS A 182 -1.91 21.30 -9.94
C LYS A 182 -1.52 21.53 -8.48
N SER A 183 -0.33 21.09 -8.05
CA SER A 183 0.14 21.33 -6.68
C SER A 183 0.32 22.83 -6.37
N LEU A 184 0.74 23.62 -7.35
CA LEU A 184 0.85 25.09 -7.24
C LEU A 184 -0.50 25.79 -7.08
N LEU A 185 -1.56 25.32 -7.74
CA LEU A 185 -2.89 25.93 -7.64
C LEU A 185 -3.55 25.69 -6.27
N LEU A 186 -3.24 24.57 -5.62
CA LEU A 186 -3.74 24.25 -4.28
C LEU A 186 -3.11 25.13 -3.19
N VAL A 187 -1.82 25.44 -3.30
CA VAL A 187 -1.08 26.28 -2.32
C VAL A 187 -1.45 27.76 -2.43
N VAL A 188 -1.93 28.22 -3.59
CA VAL A 188 -2.30 29.64 -3.81
C VAL A 188 -3.78 29.90 -3.46
N ALA A 189 -4.57 28.84 -3.23
CA ALA A 189 -5.99 28.93 -2.90
C ALA A 189 -6.29 28.90 -1.38
N GLU A 190 -5.26 28.72 -0.53
CA GLU A 190 -5.29 28.85 0.93
C GLU A 190 -4.74 30.21 1.38
#